data_AF-A0A846X9V3-F1
#
_entry.id   AF-A0A846X9V3-F1
#
_cell.length_a   1.000
_cell.length_b   1.000
_cell.length_c   1.000
_cell.angle_alpha   90.00
_cell.angle_beta   90.00
_cell.angle_gamma   90.00
#
_symmetry.space_group_name_H-M   'P 1'
#
loop_
_entity.id
_entity.type
_entity.pdbx_description
1 polymer ?
#
loop_
_entity_poly.entity_id
_entity_poly.type
_entity_poly.pdbx_seq_one_letter_code
_entity_poly.pdbx_strand_id
1 'polypeptide(L)'
;MTIETGISTGSTETAARYHRRTAAQILAELARPGLFRPTAARPTRRFEYIATELLPEPGTHLTFSQRLYLERFMRPCTAGEVTSATHRMTWTDSAGIPNTGFYRDDGFGPQIPIATREAVLVLWEQIDAEGALAERIAALGPAAREVLAATTTDHEPIDIFRVGVESAGRALAQHALLAGRTSYPSAAEFARGLFDSGIFTAVATRWFWELQASTYRRGMIPVDLRVTADGTVRYPEQTVATLRAMKEETIADAHHVMHRATTDEGLSAAGAIARYHDDLDLISRQYALLPVDEHPVCLAAVTHRADGENYSLLPLVAQHFVEVFGDLVARCEPVAARAAADAPEDLPVATEDRTFYVPDMTCKHCVRTIRGVLESMDIRVVDIDLDSKQVIAEFRSPRNRARAFEALRDGGYNPADRQTGTTPAAPGR
;
A
#
# COMPACT_ATOMS: atom_id res chain seq x y z
N MET A 1 -30.73 -38.57 -43.59
CA MET A 1 -29.31 -38.90 -43.83
C MET A 1 -28.69 -37.69 -44.50
N THR A 2 -27.87 -36.85 -43.88
CA THR A 2 -27.23 -36.86 -42.57
C THR A 2 -26.94 -35.39 -42.25
N ILE A 3 -27.23 -34.98 -41.02
CA ILE A 3 -26.88 -33.68 -40.45
C ILE A 3 -25.42 -33.81 -40.01
N GLU A 4 -24.50 -33.01 -40.57
CA GLU A 4 -23.14 -32.88 -40.04
C GLU A 4 -23.06 -31.60 -39.20
N THR A 5 -23.15 -31.80 -37.89
CA THR A 5 -22.78 -30.86 -36.84
C THR A 5 -21.26 -30.80 -36.75
N GLY A 6 -20.66 -29.74 -37.29
CA GLY A 6 -19.27 -29.37 -37.00
C GLY A 6 -19.17 -28.70 -35.64
N ILE A 7 -19.02 -29.50 -34.58
CA ILE A 7 -18.63 -29.03 -33.26
C ILE A 7 -17.16 -28.61 -33.35
N SER A 8 -16.92 -27.30 -33.42
CA SER A 8 -15.60 -26.70 -33.21
C SER A 8 -15.29 -26.69 -31.71
N THR A 9 -14.85 -27.84 -31.18
CA THR A 9 -14.19 -27.91 -29.87
C THR A 9 -12.73 -27.54 -30.04
N GLY A 10 -12.42 -26.27 -29.82
CA GLY A 10 -11.05 -25.78 -29.78
C GLY A 10 -11.02 -24.33 -29.31
N SER A 11 -10.42 -24.10 -28.13
CA SER A 11 -10.02 -22.80 -27.56
C SER A 11 -11.03 -22.01 -26.71
N THR A 12 -11.45 -22.54 -25.56
CA THR A 12 -12.14 -21.72 -24.52
C THR A 12 -11.66 -21.93 -23.08
N GLU A 13 -10.65 -22.75 -22.80
CA GLU A 13 -10.43 -23.24 -21.41
C GLU A 13 -9.32 -22.55 -20.60
N THR A 14 -8.74 -21.42 -21.03
CA THR A 14 -7.72 -20.72 -20.20
C THR A 14 -7.71 -19.20 -20.24
N ALA A 15 -8.54 -18.56 -21.07
CA ALA A 15 -8.68 -17.11 -21.13
C ALA A 15 -9.65 -16.52 -20.09
N ALA A 16 -10.35 -17.35 -19.32
CA ALA A 16 -11.52 -16.95 -18.53
C ALA A 16 -11.23 -16.31 -17.16
N ARG A 17 -9.99 -15.95 -16.80
CA ARG A 17 -9.66 -15.70 -15.37
C ARG A 17 -9.28 -14.26 -15.00
N TYR A 18 -8.48 -13.57 -15.81
CA TYR A 18 -8.08 -12.19 -15.50
C TYR A 18 -9.01 -11.20 -16.21
N HIS A 19 -9.96 -10.59 -15.48
CA HIS A 19 -10.95 -9.68 -16.09
C HIS A 19 -11.22 -8.46 -15.22
N ARG A 20 -10.38 -7.43 -15.38
CA ARG A 20 -10.39 -6.20 -14.55
C ARG A 20 -11.73 -5.49 -14.50
N ARG A 21 -12.42 -5.37 -15.64
CA ARG A 21 -13.72 -4.69 -15.69
C ARG A 21 -14.77 -5.42 -14.87
N THR A 22 -14.75 -6.76 -14.89
CA THR A 22 -15.68 -7.57 -14.11
C THR A 22 -15.33 -7.52 -12.63
N ALA A 23 -14.04 -7.58 -12.27
CA ALA A 23 -13.61 -7.40 -10.88
C ALA A 23 -14.04 -6.03 -10.33
N ALA A 24 -13.86 -4.95 -11.11
CA ALA A 24 -14.33 -3.62 -10.72
C ALA A 24 -15.85 -3.56 -10.54
N GLN A 25 -16.61 -4.19 -11.44
CA GLN A 25 -18.07 -4.26 -11.35
C GLN A 25 -18.54 -5.02 -10.10
N ILE A 26 -17.95 -6.19 -9.82
CA ILE A 26 -18.24 -6.97 -8.60
C ILE A 26 -18.03 -6.10 -7.36
N LEU A 27 -16.89 -5.41 -7.26
CA LEU A 27 -16.59 -4.54 -6.12
C LEU A 27 -17.56 -3.35 -6.03
N ALA A 28 -17.91 -2.73 -7.16
CA ALA A 28 -18.85 -1.62 -7.20
C ALA A 28 -20.26 -2.04 -6.75
N GLU A 29 -20.73 -3.21 -7.18
CA GLU A 29 -22.02 -3.78 -6.76
C GLU A 29 -22.03 -4.13 -5.27
N LEU A 30 -20.95 -4.72 -4.75
CA LEU A 30 -20.80 -5.02 -3.32
C LEU A 30 -20.83 -3.77 -2.44
N ALA A 31 -20.25 -2.66 -2.88
CA ALA A 31 -20.23 -1.41 -2.13
C ALA A 31 -21.57 -0.68 -2.09
N ARG A 32 -22.57 -1.10 -2.87
CA ARG A 32 -23.92 -0.50 -2.86
C ARG A 32 -24.87 -1.30 -1.96
N PRO A 33 -25.78 -0.64 -1.22
CA PRO A 33 -25.99 0.80 -1.14
C PRO A 33 -25.00 1.55 -0.23
N GLY A 34 -24.14 0.84 0.50
CA GLY A 34 -23.14 1.46 1.38
C GLY A 34 -21.97 0.52 1.67
N LEU A 35 -20.80 1.14 1.83
CA LEU A 35 -19.51 0.48 2.15
C LEU A 35 -19.09 0.72 3.60
N PHE A 36 -19.45 1.86 4.18
CA PHE A 36 -19.02 2.28 5.50
C PHE A 36 -20.23 2.44 6.41
N ARG A 37 -20.20 1.77 7.56
CA ARG A 37 -21.15 2.02 8.64
C ARG A 37 -20.54 2.96 9.67
N PRO A 38 -21.12 4.15 9.93
CA PRO A 38 -20.56 5.09 10.90
C PRO A 38 -20.32 4.46 12.28
N THR A 39 -19.14 4.74 12.84
CA THR A 39 -18.74 4.32 14.18
C THR A 39 -18.77 5.50 15.16
N ALA A 40 -18.70 5.20 16.47
CA ALA A 40 -18.67 6.24 17.49
C ALA A 40 -17.42 7.12 17.36
N ALA A 41 -17.58 8.42 17.65
CA ALA A 41 -16.48 9.36 17.63
C ALA A 41 -15.34 8.92 18.57
N ARG A 42 -14.09 9.04 18.10
CA ARG A 42 -12.92 8.70 18.90
C ARG A 42 -12.62 9.81 19.93
N PRO A 43 -12.16 9.44 21.15
CA PRO A 43 -11.65 10.42 22.10
C PRO A 43 -10.33 11.02 21.60
N THR A 44 -9.95 12.18 22.16
CA THR A 44 -8.60 12.70 22.01
C THR A 44 -7.60 11.72 22.62
N ARG A 45 -6.51 11.44 21.91
CA ARG A 45 -5.51 10.46 22.31
C ARG A 45 -4.10 10.98 22.05
N ARG A 46 -3.26 10.80 23.06
CA ARG A 46 -1.82 11.01 22.97
C ARG A 46 -1.13 9.80 22.34
N PHE A 47 -0.26 10.06 21.37
CA PHE A 47 0.54 9.05 20.70
C PHE A 47 2.01 9.35 20.90
N GLU A 48 2.72 8.46 21.59
CA GLU A 48 4.16 8.56 21.75
C GLU A 48 4.85 8.01 20.51
N TYR A 49 5.81 8.77 19.97
CA TYR A 49 6.58 8.36 18.78
C TYR A 49 8.07 8.56 18.99
N ILE A 50 8.87 7.72 18.33
CA ILE A 50 10.32 7.90 18.19
C ILE A 50 10.58 8.37 16.77
N ALA A 51 11.40 9.41 16.61
CA ALA A 51 11.86 9.87 15.32
C ALA A 51 13.36 9.65 15.16
N THR A 52 13.78 9.29 13.95
CA THR A 52 15.17 9.12 13.55
C THR A 52 15.39 9.92 12.27
N GLU A 53 16.35 10.85 12.30
CA GLU A 53 16.74 11.62 11.13
C GLU A 53 17.26 10.68 10.04
N LEU A 54 16.84 10.93 8.80
CA LEU A 54 17.37 10.25 7.63
C LEU A 54 18.65 10.94 7.18
N LEU A 55 19.73 10.17 7.07
CA LEU A 55 21.03 10.67 6.64
C LEU A 55 21.21 10.46 5.13
N PRO A 56 21.28 11.53 4.32
CA PRO A 56 21.58 11.42 2.89
C PRO A 56 23.02 10.94 2.65
N GLU A 57 23.25 10.35 1.48
CA GLU A 57 24.61 10.07 1.04
C GLU A 57 25.35 11.36 0.63
N PRO A 58 26.70 11.40 0.74
CA PRO A 58 27.49 12.54 0.26
C PRO A 58 27.18 12.88 -1.20
N GLY A 59 26.85 14.15 -1.47
CA GLY A 59 26.59 14.65 -2.83
C GLY A 59 25.17 14.42 -3.35
N THR A 60 24.24 13.94 -2.52
CA THR A 60 22.82 13.77 -2.87
C THR A 60 21.93 14.09 -1.66
N HIS A 61 20.64 14.36 -1.89
CA HIS A 61 19.62 14.48 -0.83
C HIS A 61 18.89 13.17 -0.53
N LEU A 62 19.26 12.09 -1.24
CA LEU A 62 18.69 10.75 -1.05
C LEU A 62 19.58 9.92 -0.10
N THR A 63 18.95 9.04 0.68
CA THR A 63 19.66 7.98 1.38
C THR A 63 20.14 6.90 0.40
N PHE A 64 21.06 6.04 0.84
CA PHE A 64 21.55 4.92 0.02
C PHE A 64 20.42 4.03 -0.53
N SER A 65 19.47 3.66 0.33
CA SER A 65 18.35 2.79 -0.06
C SER A 65 17.38 3.49 -1.03
N GLN A 66 17.18 4.80 -0.89
CA GLN A 66 16.37 5.59 -1.81
C GLN A 66 17.03 5.71 -3.18
N ARG A 67 18.34 6.01 -3.23
CA ARG A 67 19.09 6.10 -4.48
C ARG A 67 19.12 4.78 -5.23
N LEU A 68 19.42 3.66 -4.54
CA LEU A 68 19.40 2.34 -5.18
C LEU A 68 18.03 1.99 -5.77
N TYR A 69 16.94 2.32 -5.07
CA TYR A 69 15.60 2.06 -5.58
C TYR A 69 15.28 2.93 -6.79
N LEU A 70 15.64 4.22 -6.75
CA LEU A 70 15.49 5.14 -7.88
C LEU A 70 16.20 4.61 -9.13
N GLU A 71 17.49 4.27 -9.01
CA GLU A 71 18.32 3.77 -10.13
C GLU A 71 17.79 2.48 -10.74
N ARG A 72 17.21 1.60 -9.90
CA ARG A 72 16.77 0.26 -10.32
C ARG A 72 15.33 0.21 -10.84
N PHE A 73 14.41 0.97 -10.25
CA PHE A 73 12.97 0.76 -10.43
C PHE A 73 12.18 1.98 -10.87
N MET A 74 12.81 3.15 -10.96
CA MET A 74 12.09 4.39 -11.24
C MET A 74 12.56 5.09 -12.51
N ARG A 75 13.27 4.41 -13.41
CA ARG A 75 13.65 5.01 -14.69
C ARG A 75 12.40 5.47 -15.47
N PRO A 76 12.44 6.64 -16.14
CA PRO A 76 13.58 7.55 -16.29
C PRO A 76 13.69 8.65 -15.20
N CYS A 77 12.98 8.54 -14.07
CA CYS A 77 12.99 9.52 -12.99
C CYS A 77 14.41 9.79 -12.48
N THR A 78 14.70 11.06 -12.27
CA THR A 78 15.99 11.56 -11.77
C THR A 78 15.91 11.90 -10.28
N ALA A 79 17.06 11.97 -9.62
CA ALA A 79 17.11 12.29 -8.18
C ALA A 79 16.44 13.64 -7.87
N GLY A 80 16.59 14.64 -8.74
CA GLY A 80 15.98 15.96 -8.58
C GLY A 80 14.44 15.98 -8.63
N GLU A 81 13.82 14.93 -9.17
CA GLU A 81 12.36 14.76 -9.23
C GLU A 81 11.82 14.02 -7.99
N VAL A 82 12.70 13.54 -7.10
CA VAL A 82 12.33 12.81 -5.89
C VAL A 82 12.48 13.70 -4.67
N THR A 83 11.42 13.80 -3.87
CA THR A 83 11.49 14.41 -2.54
C THR A 83 11.67 13.32 -1.48
N SER A 84 12.68 13.48 -0.63
CA SER A 84 12.96 12.61 0.51
C SER A 84 12.36 13.17 1.81
N ALA A 85 11.93 12.29 2.70
CA ALA A 85 11.59 12.61 4.07
C ALA A 85 12.84 13.07 4.85
N THR A 86 12.66 13.87 5.90
CA THR A 86 13.77 14.22 6.80
C THR A 86 13.86 13.24 7.97
N HIS A 87 12.73 12.63 8.35
CA HIS A 87 12.65 11.71 9.47
C HIS A 87 11.89 10.43 9.10
N ARG A 88 12.38 9.32 9.65
CA ARG A 88 11.58 8.11 9.87
C ARG A 88 11.02 8.17 11.30
N MET A 89 9.80 7.69 11.49
CA MET A 89 9.20 7.58 12.82
C MET A 89 8.64 6.19 13.08
N THR A 90 8.62 5.79 14.35
CA THR A 90 7.91 4.62 14.84
C THR A 90 6.97 5.00 15.98
N TRP A 91 5.82 4.35 16.07
CA TRP A 91 4.85 4.54 17.15
C TRP A 91 3.98 3.28 17.30
N THR A 92 3.14 3.24 18.33
CA THR A 92 2.09 2.21 18.46
C THR A 92 0.73 2.88 18.28
N ASP A 93 -0.10 2.32 17.40
CA ASP A 93 -1.42 2.88 17.09
C ASP A 93 -2.47 2.56 18.18
N SER A 94 -3.71 3.02 17.97
CA SER A 94 -4.76 2.86 18.96
C SER A 94 -5.17 1.41 19.23
N ALA A 95 -4.91 0.51 18.27
CA ALA A 95 -5.13 -0.92 18.36
C ALA A 95 -3.95 -1.69 18.99
N GLY A 96 -2.88 -0.99 19.38
CA GLY A 96 -1.69 -1.63 19.96
C GLY A 96 -0.75 -2.23 18.91
N ILE A 97 -0.90 -1.83 17.64
CA ILE A 97 -0.08 -2.34 16.54
C ILE A 97 1.11 -1.38 16.34
N PRO A 98 2.36 -1.88 16.27
CA PRO A 98 3.51 -1.07 15.93
C PRO A 98 3.40 -0.53 14.50
N ASN A 99 3.80 0.72 14.31
CA ASN A 99 3.74 1.47 13.06
C ASN A 99 5.09 2.09 12.72
N THR A 100 5.35 2.24 11.42
CA THR A 100 6.45 3.04 10.88
C THR A 100 5.91 4.04 9.87
N GLY A 101 6.57 5.17 9.74
CA GLY A 101 6.17 6.23 8.83
C GLY A 101 7.29 7.21 8.59
N PHE A 102 7.03 8.18 7.75
CA PHE A 102 8.00 9.18 7.36
C PHE A 102 7.35 10.55 7.32
N TYR A 103 8.12 11.57 7.67
CA TYR A 103 7.67 12.95 7.60
C TYR A 103 8.82 13.90 7.27
N ARG A 104 8.46 15.15 6.96
CA ARG A 104 9.42 16.25 6.88
C ARG A 104 9.17 17.28 7.97
N ASP A 105 10.24 17.85 8.47
CA ASP A 105 10.20 18.87 9.53
C ASP A 105 9.66 20.21 9.05
N ASP A 106 9.77 20.48 7.75
CA ASP A 106 9.22 21.67 7.09
C ASP A 106 7.77 21.47 6.62
N GLY A 107 7.12 20.39 7.03
CA GLY A 107 5.71 20.08 6.77
C GLY A 107 4.89 19.96 8.04
N PHE A 108 3.88 19.09 8.01
CA PHE A 108 2.99 18.84 9.16
C PHE A 108 3.57 17.84 10.19
N GLY A 109 4.84 17.44 10.03
CA GLY A 109 5.54 16.58 10.99
C GLY A 109 4.86 15.21 11.21
N PRO A 110 4.94 14.65 12.43
CA PRO A 110 4.43 13.31 12.77
C PRO A 110 2.90 13.23 12.78
N GLN A 111 2.19 14.36 12.74
CA GLN A 111 0.73 14.40 12.87
C GLN A 111 0.01 13.66 11.73
N ILE A 112 0.47 13.84 10.49
CA ILE A 112 -0.17 13.22 9.32
C ILE A 112 0.00 11.69 9.32
N PRO A 113 1.21 11.11 9.48
CA PRO A 113 1.35 9.65 9.53
C PRO A 113 0.49 9.01 10.61
N ILE A 114 0.45 9.58 11.82
CA ILE A 114 -0.35 9.06 12.94
C ILE A 114 -1.85 9.17 12.63
N ALA A 115 -2.35 10.36 12.30
CA ALA A 115 -3.78 10.57 12.04
C ALA A 115 -4.26 9.78 10.82
N THR A 116 -3.40 9.60 9.80
CA THR A 116 -3.67 8.73 8.64
C THR A 116 -3.91 7.29 9.10
N ARG A 117 -3.03 6.73 9.93
CA ARG A 117 -3.19 5.36 10.42
C ARG A 117 -4.45 5.18 11.25
N GLU A 118 -4.75 6.14 12.12
CA GLU A 118 -5.98 6.12 12.91
C GLU A 118 -7.24 6.20 12.03
N ALA A 119 -7.20 6.99 10.95
CA ALA A 119 -8.30 7.07 9.98
C ALA A 119 -8.50 5.75 9.24
N VAL A 120 -7.42 5.07 8.87
CA VAL A 120 -7.47 3.72 8.29
C VAL A 120 -8.15 2.75 9.26
N LEU A 121 -7.73 2.71 10.54
CA LEU A 121 -8.31 1.82 11.55
C LEU A 121 -9.81 2.07 11.74
N VAL A 122 -10.22 3.33 11.84
CA VAL A 122 -11.64 3.69 11.93
C VAL A 122 -12.39 3.19 10.72
N LEU A 123 -11.90 3.43 9.50
CA LEU A 123 -12.59 2.99 8.29
C LEU A 123 -12.62 1.47 8.12
N TRP A 124 -11.59 0.75 8.56
CA TRP A 124 -11.63 -0.71 8.61
C TRP A 124 -12.75 -1.20 9.52
N GLU A 125 -12.87 -0.65 10.74
CA GLU A 125 -13.97 -0.98 11.64
C GLU A 125 -15.34 -0.65 11.02
N GLN A 126 -15.44 0.48 10.29
CA GLN A 126 -16.69 0.86 9.62
C GLN A 126 -17.07 -0.11 8.49
N ILE A 127 -16.10 -0.62 7.75
CA ILE A 127 -16.32 -1.66 6.74
C ILE A 127 -16.75 -2.97 7.43
N ASP A 128 -16.05 -3.39 8.49
CA ASP A 128 -16.34 -4.65 9.19
C ASP A 128 -17.69 -4.64 9.90
N ALA A 129 -18.12 -3.47 10.40
CA ALA A 129 -19.40 -3.29 11.07
C ALA A 129 -20.58 -3.20 10.09
N GLU A 130 -20.33 -3.08 8.79
CA GLU A 130 -21.35 -3.03 7.75
C GLU A 130 -21.93 -4.43 7.47
N GLY A 131 -22.88 -4.84 8.31
CA GLY A 131 -23.51 -6.17 8.23
C GLY A 131 -24.14 -6.47 6.88
N ALA A 132 -24.72 -5.46 6.20
CA ALA A 132 -25.31 -5.70 4.88
C ALA A 132 -24.24 -5.97 3.82
N LEU A 133 -23.04 -5.40 3.95
CA LEU A 133 -21.90 -5.73 3.09
C LEU A 133 -21.45 -7.18 3.31
N ALA A 134 -21.33 -7.60 4.57
CA ALA A 134 -20.96 -8.97 4.91
C ALA A 134 -21.94 -9.99 4.31
N GLU A 135 -23.25 -9.71 4.37
CA GLU A 135 -24.29 -10.54 3.73
C GLU A 135 -24.11 -10.60 2.20
N ARG A 136 -23.85 -9.47 1.54
CA ARG A 136 -23.60 -9.42 0.08
C ARG A 136 -22.34 -10.20 -0.31
N ILE A 137 -21.26 -10.10 0.47
CA ILE A 137 -20.03 -10.86 0.25
C ILE A 137 -20.27 -12.37 0.43
N ALA A 138 -21.01 -12.77 1.46
CA ALA A 138 -21.35 -14.18 1.69
C ALA A 138 -22.16 -14.76 0.53
N ALA A 139 -23.08 -13.95 -0.04
CA ALA A 139 -23.92 -14.33 -1.17
C ALA A 139 -23.19 -14.39 -2.53
N LEU A 140 -21.92 -13.98 -2.63
CA LEU A 140 -21.17 -14.07 -3.90
C LEU A 140 -21.12 -15.51 -4.43
N GLY A 141 -21.32 -15.67 -5.73
CA GLY A 141 -21.18 -16.96 -6.41
C GLY A 141 -19.71 -17.37 -6.60
N PRO A 142 -19.42 -18.67 -6.84
CA PRO A 142 -18.05 -19.15 -7.08
C PRO A 142 -17.33 -18.44 -8.23
N ALA A 143 -18.04 -18.14 -9.33
CA ALA A 143 -17.47 -17.47 -10.50
C ALA A 143 -16.97 -16.04 -10.17
N ALA A 144 -17.72 -15.29 -9.36
CA ALA A 144 -17.30 -13.94 -8.94
C ALA A 144 -16.03 -14.02 -8.06
N ARG A 145 -15.95 -15.00 -7.16
CA ARG A 145 -14.76 -15.24 -6.33
C ARG A 145 -13.55 -15.62 -7.17
N GLU A 146 -13.73 -16.46 -8.20
CA GLU A 146 -12.65 -16.84 -9.11
C GLU A 146 -12.09 -15.62 -9.88
N VAL A 147 -12.96 -14.73 -10.37
CA VAL A 147 -12.54 -13.49 -11.04
C VAL A 147 -11.74 -12.59 -10.09
N LEU A 148 -12.21 -12.39 -8.85
CA LEU A 148 -11.47 -11.61 -7.86
C LEU A 148 -10.11 -12.24 -7.55
N ALA A 149 -10.06 -13.52 -7.22
CA ALA A 149 -8.83 -14.24 -6.91
C ALA A 149 -7.80 -14.21 -8.06
N ALA A 150 -8.26 -14.22 -9.31
CA ALA A 150 -7.39 -14.14 -10.47
C ALA A 150 -6.94 -12.71 -10.81
N THR A 151 -7.69 -11.69 -10.39
CA THR A 151 -7.47 -10.29 -10.81
C THR A 151 -6.84 -9.41 -9.73
N THR A 152 -7.12 -9.68 -8.45
CA THR A 152 -6.65 -8.87 -7.31
C THR A 152 -5.59 -9.61 -6.50
N THR A 153 -4.75 -8.85 -5.80
CA THR A 153 -3.74 -9.41 -4.88
C THR A 153 -4.39 -9.97 -3.62
N ASP A 154 -5.36 -9.23 -3.09
CA ASP A 154 -6.12 -9.59 -1.91
C ASP A 154 -7.44 -10.19 -2.43
N HIS A 155 -7.57 -11.50 -2.38
CA HIS A 155 -8.64 -12.20 -3.11
C HIS A 155 -10.04 -12.00 -2.52
N GLU A 156 -10.12 -11.69 -1.22
CA GLU A 156 -11.37 -11.51 -0.50
C GLU A 156 -11.86 -10.06 -0.61
N PRO A 157 -13.15 -9.80 -0.91
CA PRO A 157 -13.67 -8.44 -1.07
C PRO A 157 -13.38 -7.51 0.11
N ILE A 158 -13.49 -8.03 1.34
CA ILE A 158 -13.24 -7.25 2.56
C ILE A 158 -11.79 -6.74 2.60
N ASP A 159 -10.83 -7.60 2.28
CA ASP A 159 -9.41 -7.25 2.21
C ASP A 159 -9.16 -6.23 1.10
N ILE A 160 -9.81 -6.38 -0.05
CA ILE A 160 -9.69 -5.44 -1.18
C ILE A 160 -10.12 -4.03 -0.77
N PHE A 161 -11.28 -3.91 -0.10
CA PHE A 161 -11.76 -2.62 0.37
C PHE A 161 -10.84 -2.01 1.42
N ARG A 162 -10.39 -2.80 2.40
CA ARG A 162 -9.42 -2.39 3.43
C ARG A 162 -8.10 -1.91 2.81
N VAL A 163 -7.58 -2.59 1.80
CA VAL A 163 -6.37 -2.18 1.04
C VAL A 163 -6.63 -0.90 0.22
N GLY A 164 -7.85 -0.70 -0.28
CA GLY A 164 -8.26 0.56 -0.91
C GLY A 164 -8.16 1.75 0.05
N VAL A 165 -8.64 1.57 1.30
CA VAL A 165 -8.52 2.57 2.37
C VAL A 165 -7.05 2.83 2.73
N GLU A 166 -6.23 1.79 2.90
CA GLU A 166 -4.78 1.93 3.13
C GLU A 166 -4.10 2.70 1.99
N SER A 167 -4.50 2.46 0.74
CA SER A 167 -3.96 3.16 -0.43
C SER A 167 -4.32 4.64 -0.44
N ALA A 168 -5.53 5.01 0.00
CA ALA A 168 -5.90 6.41 0.21
C ALA A 168 -5.05 7.04 1.33
N GLY A 169 -4.85 6.33 2.44
CA GLY A 169 -3.97 6.76 3.52
C GLY A 169 -2.54 7.03 3.07
N ARG A 170 -1.93 6.09 2.35
CA ARG A 170 -0.59 6.28 1.77
C ARG A 170 -0.54 7.47 0.83
N ALA A 171 -1.58 7.69 0.01
CA ALA A 171 -1.61 8.84 -0.89
C ALA A 171 -1.49 10.14 -0.08
N LEU A 172 -2.28 10.31 0.98
CA LEU A 172 -2.17 11.48 1.84
C LEU A 172 -0.80 11.58 2.53
N ALA A 173 -0.35 10.51 3.20
CA ALA A 173 0.88 10.50 3.98
C ALA A 173 2.14 10.77 3.13
N GLN A 174 2.23 10.23 1.91
CA GLN A 174 3.34 10.53 1.02
C GLN A 174 3.29 11.97 0.49
N HIS A 175 2.12 12.47 0.12
CA HIS A 175 2.01 13.85 -0.39
C HIS A 175 2.28 14.88 0.71
N ALA A 176 2.12 14.53 1.98
CA ALA A 176 2.55 15.37 3.09
C ALA A 176 4.06 15.68 3.10
N LEU A 177 4.89 14.88 2.41
CA LEU A 177 6.30 15.22 2.15
C LEU A 177 6.46 16.45 1.23
N LEU A 178 5.37 16.95 0.65
CA LEU A 178 5.34 18.16 -0.18
C LEU A 178 4.57 19.30 0.49
N ALA A 179 4.11 19.12 1.73
CA ALA A 179 3.24 20.07 2.43
C ALA A 179 3.81 21.49 2.48
N GLY A 180 5.12 21.64 2.73
CA GLY A 180 5.81 22.94 2.76
C GLY A 180 5.82 23.70 1.43
N ARG A 181 5.40 23.06 0.32
CA ARG A 181 5.24 23.69 -1.01
C ARG A 181 3.80 24.14 -1.29
N THR A 182 2.90 23.98 -0.32
CA THR A 182 1.48 24.31 -0.46
C THR A 182 1.09 25.48 0.45
N SER A 183 -0.06 26.08 0.18
CA SER A 183 -0.62 27.17 1.00
C SER A 183 -1.60 26.69 2.07
N TYR A 184 -1.76 25.38 2.26
CA TYR A 184 -2.72 24.85 3.22
C TYR A 184 -2.23 25.05 4.66
N PRO A 185 -2.99 25.72 5.53
CA PRO A 185 -2.52 26.12 6.86
C PRO A 185 -2.60 25.00 7.90
N SER A 186 -3.32 23.92 7.60
CA SER A 186 -3.53 22.79 8.51
C SER A 186 -3.51 21.46 7.77
N ALA A 187 -3.20 20.38 8.48
CA ALA A 187 -3.22 19.03 7.92
C ALA A 187 -4.63 18.62 7.41
N ALA A 188 -5.70 19.06 8.09
CA ALA A 188 -7.08 18.83 7.65
C ALA A 188 -7.37 19.53 6.31
N GLU A 189 -7.01 20.81 6.19
CA GLU A 189 -7.17 21.57 4.95
C GLU A 189 -6.28 21.03 3.83
N PHE A 190 -5.08 20.54 4.16
CA PHE A 190 -4.21 19.86 3.19
C PHE A 190 -4.89 18.60 2.63
N ALA A 191 -5.43 17.72 3.48
CA ALA A 191 -6.12 16.51 3.04
C ALA A 191 -7.34 16.82 2.17
N ARG A 192 -8.17 17.79 2.58
CA ARG A 192 -9.31 18.26 1.79
C ARG A 192 -8.86 18.86 0.47
N GLY A 193 -7.83 19.69 0.48
CA GLY A 193 -7.24 20.31 -0.69
C GLY A 193 -6.72 19.28 -1.71
N LEU A 194 -6.04 18.22 -1.27
CA LEU A 194 -5.63 17.12 -2.15
C LEU A 194 -6.82 16.39 -2.78
N PHE A 195 -7.91 16.20 -2.03
CA PHE A 195 -9.14 15.60 -2.53
C PHE A 195 -9.82 16.47 -3.58
N ASP A 196 -10.06 17.74 -3.26
CA ASP A 196 -10.71 18.70 -4.16
C ASP A 196 -9.87 18.93 -5.43
N SER A 197 -8.54 18.83 -5.31
CA SER A 197 -7.58 18.90 -6.42
C SER A 197 -7.51 17.62 -7.28
N GLY A 198 -8.22 16.56 -6.90
CA GLY A 198 -8.20 15.28 -7.62
C GLY A 198 -6.88 14.51 -7.51
N ILE A 199 -6.07 14.76 -6.48
CA ILE A 199 -4.75 14.10 -6.31
C ILE A 199 -4.92 12.60 -6.02
N PHE A 200 -5.93 12.19 -5.25
CA PHE A 200 -6.23 10.76 -5.04
C PHE A 200 -6.53 10.05 -6.37
N THR A 201 -7.29 10.70 -7.26
CA THR A 201 -7.54 10.20 -8.62
C THR A 201 -6.28 10.16 -9.47
N ALA A 202 -5.42 11.18 -9.38
CA ALA A 202 -4.14 11.20 -10.07
C ALA A 202 -3.25 10.03 -9.64
N VAL A 203 -3.15 9.75 -8.34
CA VAL A 203 -2.40 8.60 -7.82
C VAL A 203 -2.98 7.30 -8.34
N ALA A 204 -4.29 7.07 -8.19
CA ALA A 204 -4.94 5.82 -8.59
C ALA A 204 -4.86 5.51 -10.09
N THR A 205 -4.71 6.52 -10.95
CA THR A 205 -4.78 6.34 -12.42
C THR A 205 -3.43 6.50 -13.11
N ARG A 206 -2.55 7.35 -12.58
CA ARG A 206 -1.27 7.69 -13.23
C ARG A 206 -0.08 6.94 -12.66
N TRP A 207 -0.07 6.62 -11.37
CA TRP A 207 1.01 5.87 -10.77
C TRP A 207 0.89 4.40 -11.20
N PHE A 208 2.03 3.71 -11.28
CA PHE A 208 2.02 2.26 -11.42
C PHE A 208 1.85 1.58 -10.05
N TRP A 209 1.33 0.36 -10.00
CA TRP A 209 0.73 -0.24 -8.80
C TRP A 209 1.70 -0.44 -7.63
N GLU A 210 2.97 -0.72 -7.89
CA GLU A 210 3.99 -0.88 -6.85
C GLU A 210 4.69 0.42 -6.45
N LEU A 211 4.56 1.49 -7.25
CA LEU A 211 5.27 2.74 -7.01
C LEU A 211 4.90 3.33 -5.66
N GLN A 212 3.61 3.41 -5.36
CA GLN A 212 3.10 4.04 -4.15
C GLN A 212 3.62 3.33 -2.90
N ALA A 213 3.38 2.03 -2.80
CA ALA A 213 3.79 1.24 -1.64
C ALA A 213 5.32 1.29 -1.47
N SER A 214 6.08 1.09 -2.53
CA SER A 214 7.54 0.98 -2.44
C SER A 214 8.24 2.30 -2.12
N THR A 215 7.72 3.43 -2.61
CA THR A 215 8.23 4.77 -2.26
C THR A 215 7.78 5.20 -0.86
N TYR A 216 6.56 4.82 -0.44
CA TYR A 216 6.06 5.09 0.92
C TYR A 216 6.97 4.45 1.97
N ARG A 217 7.30 3.17 1.81
CA ARG A 217 8.15 2.43 2.77
C ARG A 217 9.59 2.96 2.85
N ARG A 218 10.01 3.75 1.86
CA ARG A 218 11.34 4.37 1.77
C ARG A 218 11.34 5.85 2.14
N GLY A 219 10.19 6.41 2.53
CA GLY A 219 10.09 7.82 2.88
C GLY A 219 10.43 8.75 1.74
N MET A 220 10.00 8.44 0.53
CA MET A 220 10.21 9.31 -0.63
C MET A 220 8.96 9.41 -1.51
N ILE A 221 8.94 10.43 -2.37
CA ILE A 221 7.87 10.65 -3.33
C ILE A 221 8.43 11.22 -4.65
N PRO A 222 8.10 10.64 -5.82
CA PRO A 222 8.62 11.07 -7.13
C PRO A 222 7.72 12.07 -7.84
N VAL A 223 7.09 12.95 -7.09
CA VAL A 223 6.17 13.95 -7.63
C VAL A 223 6.45 15.30 -6.99
N ASP A 224 5.98 16.34 -7.67
CA ASP A 224 5.93 17.68 -7.12
C ASP A 224 4.49 18.22 -7.18
N LEU A 225 4.22 19.25 -6.38
CA LEU A 225 2.95 19.96 -6.38
C LEU A 225 3.17 21.42 -6.76
N ARG A 226 2.34 21.89 -7.69
CA ARG A 226 2.25 23.31 -8.03
C ARG A 226 0.91 23.87 -7.58
N VAL A 227 0.97 24.91 -6.77
CA VAL A 227 -0.20 25.70 -6.37
C VAL A 227 -0.71 26.49 -7.58
N THR A 228 -2.03 26.45 -7.81
CA THR A 228 -2.74 27.22 -8.83
C THR A 228 -3.29 28.53 -8.26
N ALA A 229 -3.78 29.41 -9.14
CA ALA A 229 -4.28 30.73 -8.72
C ALA A 229 -5.50 30.67 -7.78
N ASP A 230 -6.27 29.59 -7.83
CA ASP A 230 -7.43 29.33 -6.96
C ASP A 230 -7.06 28.61 -5.65
N GLY A 231 -5.76 28.40 -5.38
CA GLY A 231 -5.27 27.74 -4.16
C GLY A 231 -5.33 26.21 -4.21
N THR A 232 -5.80 25.60 -5.29
CA THR A 232 -5.71 24.14 -5.50
C THR A 232 -4.29 23.73 -5.88
N VAL A 233 -4.01 22.43 -5.91
CA VAL A 233 -2.70 21.90 -6.30
C VAL A 233 -2.80 20.96 -7.49
N ARG A 234 -1.75 20.87 -8.28
CA ARG A 234 -1.66 19.90 -9.38
C ARG A 234 -0.25 19.41 -9.58
N TYR A 235 -0.11 18.24 -10.18
CA TYR A 235 1.18 17.79 -10.69
C TYR A 235 1.63 18.70 -11.84
N PRO A 236 2.89 19.18 -11.83
CA PRO A 236 3.51 19.80 -12.99
C PRO A 236 3.51 18.87 -14.20
N GLU A 237 3.60 19.45 -15.40
CA GLU A 237 3.68 18.69 -16.66
C GLU A 237 4.83 17.68 -16.66
N GLN A 238 6.01 18.11 -16.18
CA GLN A 238 7.17 17.25 -16.02
C GLN A 238 6.86 16.01 -15.16
N THR A 239 6.26 16.19 -13.99
CA THR A 239 5.84 15.08 -13.12
C THR A 239 4.89 14.13 -13.83
N VAL A 240 3.91 14.65 -14.59
CA VAL A 240 2.96 13.81 -15.34
C VAL A 240 3.68 13.02 -16.44
N ALA A 241 4.62 13.64 -17.15
CA ALA A 241 5.43 13.00 -18.18
C ALA A 241 6.32 11.90 -17.59
N THR A 242 7.03 12.18 -16.50
CA THR A 242 7.91 11.21 -15.82
C THR A 242 7.12 10.02 -15.29
N LEU A 243 5.99 10.24 -14.58
CA LEU A 243 5.14 9.14 -14.10
C LEU A 243 4.61 8.27 -15.24
N ARG A 244 4.24 8.89 -16.36
CA ARG A 244 3.79 8.16 -17.56
C ARG A 244 4.92 7.30 -18.12
N ALA A 245 6.09 7.88 -18.33
CA ALA A 245 7.25 7.16 -18.86
C ALA A 245 7.66 5.99 -17.95
N MET A 246 7.69 6.19 -16.63
CA MET A 246 7.93 5.12 -15.65
C MET A 246 6.91 3.99 -15.77
N LYS A 247 5.62 4.32 -15.88
CA LYS A 247 4.54 3.34 -16.03
C LYS A 247 4.66 2.57 -17.35
N GLU A 248 4.99 3.25 -18.44
CA GLU A 248 5.19 2.64 -19.76
C GLU A 248 6.41 1.69 -19.77
N GLU A 249 7.54 2.09 -19.17
CA GLU A 249 8.74 1.24 -19.02
C GLU A 249 8.41 -0.01 -18.19
N THR A 250 7.70 0.16 -17.07
CA THR A 250 7.28 -0.96 -16.20
C THR A 250 6.37 -1.95 -16.95
N ILE A 251 5.40 -1.45 -17.74
CA ILE A 251 4.52 -2.30 -18.55
C ILE A 251 5.32 -3.03 -19.64
N ALA A 252 6.22 -2.32 -20.32
CA ALA A 252 7.06 -2.91 -21.36
C ALA A 252 7.96 -4.04 -20.81
N ASP A 253 8.57 -3.83 -19.64
CA ASP A 253 9.38 -4.84 -18.96
C ASP A 253 8.54 -6.08 -18.59
N ALA A 254 7.33 -5.88 -18.04
CA ALA A 254 6.42 -6.97 -17.71
C ALA A 254 6.00 -7.79 -18.95
N HIS A 255 5.67 -7.11 -20.05
CA HIS A 255 5.35 -7.77 -21.32
C HIS A 255 6.55 -8.51 -21.92
N HIS A 256 7.75 -7.94 -21.83
CA HIS A 256 8.97 -8.58 -22.30
C HIS A 256 9.26 -9.88 -21.55
N VAL A 257 9.16 -9.87 -20.21
CA VAL A 257 9.31 -11.09 -19.39
C VAL A 257 8.29 -12.16 -19.80
N MET A 258 7.02 -11.78 -19.97
CA MET A 258 5.96 -12.71 -20.37
C MET A 258 6.16 -13.23 -21.80
N HIS A 259 6.57 -12.37 -22.73
CA HIS A 259 6.82 -12.74 -24.12
C HIS A 259 7.96 -13.76 -24.22
N ARG A 260 9.09 -13.49 -23.56
CA ARG A 260 10.22 -14.43 -23.48
C ARG A 260 9.78 -15.79 -22.95
N ALA A 261 9.05 -15.79 -21.83
CA ALA A 261 8.60 -17.02 -21.19
C ALA A 261 7.64 -17.84 -22.07
N THR A 262 6.72 -17.18 -22.76
CA THR A 262 5.65 -17.86 -23.52
C THR A 262 6.02 -18.19 -24.96
N THR A 263 6.87 -17.36 -25.59
CA THR A 263 7.25 -17.49 -27.00
C THR A 263 8.59 -18.20 -27.13
N ASP A 264 9.62 -17.75 -26.42
CA ASP A 264 10.98 -18.30 -26.58
C ASP A 264 11.14 -19.62 -25.81
N GLU A 265 10.53 -19.72 -24.62
CA GLU A 265 10.62 -20.91 -23.76
C GLU A 265 9.40 -21.84 -23.86
N GLY A 266 8.36 -21.43 -24.58
CA GLY A 266 7.16 -22.25 -24.82
C GLY A 266 6.32 -22.53 -23.57
N LEU A 267 6.45 -21.74 -22.50
CA LEU A 267 5.65 -21.92 -21.28
C LEU A 267 4.21 -21.43 -21.51
N SER A 268 3.25 -22.07 -20.83
CA SER A 268 1.93 -21.46 -20.68
C SER A 268 2.01 -20.20 -19.83
N ALA A 269 1.03 -19.29 -19.90
CA ALA A 269 1.01 -18.09 -19.05
C ALA A 269 1.08 -18.45 -17.54
N ALA A 270 0.41 -19.53 -17.11
CA ALA A 270 0.50 -20.02 -15.75
C ALA A 270 1.91 -20.54 -15.40
N GLY A 271 2.56 -21.25 -16.34
CA GLY A 271 3.94 -21.72 -16.17
C GLY A 271 4.96 -20.57 -16.14
N ALA A 272 4.76 -19.54 -16.96
CA ALA A 272 5.55 -18.32 -16.98
C ALA A 272 5.44 -17.58 -15.64
N ILE A 273 4.24 -17.40 -15.11
CA ILE A 273 4.00 -16.79 -13.80
C ILE A 273 4.71 -17.57 -12.70
N ALA A 274 4.60 -18.90 -12.70
CA ALA A 274 5.23 -19.72 -11.66
C ALA A 274 6.77 -19.64 -11.72
N ARG A 275 7.34 -19.66 -12.93
CA ARG A 275 8.80 -19.61 -13.13
C ARG A 275 9.38 -18.23 -12.83
N TYR A 276 8.76 -17.19 -13.36
CA TYR A 276 9.22 -15.80 -13.27
C TYR A 276 8.53 -15.03 -12.15
N HIS A 277 8.06 -15.73 -11.11
CA HIS A 277 7.28 -15.10 -10.05
C HIS A 277 8.05 -13.97 -9.37
N ASP A 278 9.35 -14.11 -9.11
CA ASP A 278 10.18 -13.06 -8.50
C ASP A 278 10.29 -11.81 -9.41
N ASP A 279 10.59 -12.00 -10.69
CA ASP A 279 10.69 -10.92 -11.67
C ASP A 279 9.33 -10.21 -11.85
N LEU A 280 8.25 -10.98 -11.91
CA LEU A 280 6.90 -10.46 -12.09
C LEU A 280 6.32 -9.85 -10.81
N ASP A 281 6.68 -10.31 -9.61
CA ASP A 281 6.29 -9.66 -8.36
C ASP A 281 7.00 -8.32 -8.19
N LEU A 282 8.21 -8.15 -8.73
CA LEU A 282 8.94 -6.87 -8.74
C LEU A 282 8.33 -5.83 -9.71
N ILE A 283 7.81 -6.26 -10.85
CA ILE A 283 7.35 -5.39 -11.96
C ILE A 283 5.81 -5.32 -12.02
N SER A 284 5.12 -6.01 -11.10
CA SER A 284 3.69 -6.25 -11.03
C SER A 284 3.17 -7.23 -12.10
N ARG A 285 2.97 -8.49 -11.69
CA ARG A 285 2.38 -9.59 -12.48
C ARG A 285 1.12 -9.17 -13.24
N GLN A 286 0.32 -8.29 -12.66
CA GLN A 286 -0.92 -7.85 -13.25
C GLN A 286 -0.71 -7.09 -14.57
N TYR A 287 0.43 -6.42 -14.78
CA TYR A 287 0.76 -5.81 -16.09
C TYR A 287 1.12 -6.84 -17.14
N ALA A 288 1.86 -7.89 -16.77
CA ALA A 288 2.21 -8.97 -17.67
C ALA A 288 1.00 -9.75 -18.23
N LEU A 289 -0.17 -9.61 -17.58
CA LEU A 289 -1.43 -10.24 -17.99
C LEU A 289 -2.37 -9.31 -18.77
N LEU A 290 -2.00 -8.03 -18.95
CA LEU A 290 -2.79 -7.11 -19.75
C LEU A 290 -2.60 -7.42 -21.24
N PRO A 291 -3.66 -7.27 -22.06
CA PRO A 291 -3.51 -7.12 -23.49
C PRO A 291 -2.55 -5.97 -23.84
N VAL A 292 -1.81 -6.12 -24.94
CA VAL A 292 -0.75 -5.16 -25.36
C VAL A 292 -1.30 -3.74 -25.58
N ASP A 293 -2.57 -3.63 -25.92
CA ASP A 293 -3.34 -2.43 -26.21
C ASP A 293 -4.19 -1.92 -25.04
N GLU A 294 -4.14 -2.59 -23.88
CA GLU A 294 -4.84 -2.16 -22.67
C GLU A 294 -3.93 -1.43 -21.68
N HIS A 295 -4.41 -0.30 -21.18
CA HIS A 295 -3.75 0.41 -20.09
C HIS A 295 -4.32 0.02 -18.73
N PRO A 296 -3.47 -0.14 -17.71
CA PRO A 296 -3.95 -0.48 -16.38
C PRO A 296 -4.71 0.67 -15.75
N VAL A 297 -5.94 0.36 -15.35
CA VAL A 297 -6.82 1.25 -14.58
C VAL A 297 -7.04 0.65 -13.19
N CYS A 298 -6.95 1.49 -12.15
CA CYS A 298 -7.35 1.09 -10.79
C CYS A 298 -8.82 0.68 -10.79
N LEU A 299 -9.13 -0.46 -10.17
CA LEU A 299 -10.49 -1.00 -10.13
C LEU A 299 -11.48 0.00 -9.51
N ALA A 300 -11.06 0.74 -8.48
CA ALA A 300 -11.89 1.73 -7.83
C ALA A 300 -12.17 2.98 -8.70
N ALA A 301 -11.33 3.25 -9.70
CA ALA A 301 -11.48 4.40 -10.61
C ALA A 301 -12.38 4.08 -11.82
N VAL A 302 -12.76 2.81 -12.02
CA VAL A 302 -13.64 2.42 -13.12
C VAL A 302 -15.03 3.03 -12.89
N THR A 303 -15.55 3.70 -13.92
CA THR A 303 -16.91 4.27 -13.88
C THR A 303 -17.93 3.25 -14.35
N HIS A 304 -18.96 3.04 -13.55
CA HIS A 304 -20.09 2.17 -13.79
C HIS A 304 -21.34 3.01 -14.03
N ARG A 305 -22.31 2.48 -14.78
CA ARG A 305 -23.66 3.06 -14.89
C ARG A 305 -24.62 2.18 -14.12
N ALA A 306 -25.33 2.76 -13.16
CA ALA A 306 -26.39 2.09 -12.43
C ALA A 306 -27.50 3.08 -12.09
N ASP A 307 -28.76 2.68 -12.27
CA ASP A 307 -29.93 3.51 -12.00
C ASP A 307 -29.92 4.89 -12.70
N GLY A 308 -29.26 4.98 -13.86
CA GLY A 308 -29.12 6.21 -14.65
C GLY A 308 -27.95 7.12 -14.25
N GLU A 309 -27.24 6.80 -13.16
CA GLU A 309 -26.12 7.60 -12.65
C GLU A 309 -24.77 6.95 -12.94
N ASN A 310 -23.73 7.79 -13.07
CA ASN A 310 -22.34 7.35 -13.16
C ASN A 310 -21.76 7.23 -11.75
N TYR A 311 -21.15 6.09 -11.44
CA TYR A 311 -20.59 5.81 -10.12
C TYR A 311 -19.21 5.16 -10.21
N SER A 312 -18.32 5.50 -9.28
CA SER A 312 -17.04 4.81 -9.07
C SER A 312 -16.72 4.77 -7.57
N LEU A 313 -15.96 3.76 -7.14
CA LEU A 313 -15.62 3.57 -5.72
C LEU A 313 -14.62 4.60 -5.20
N LEU A 314 -13.72 5.08 -6.05
CA LEU A 314 -12.58 5.89 -5.63
C LEU A 314 -13.00 7.22 -4.97
N PRO A 315 -13.93 8.02 -5.53
CA PRO A 315 -14.40 9.23 -4.85
C PRO A 315 -15.06 8.93 -3.51
N LEU A 316 -15.84 7.85 -3.41
CA LEU A 316 -16.49 7.44 -2.16
C LEU A 316 -15.45 7.15 -1.06
N VAL A 317 -14.45 6.32 -1.36
CA VAL A 317 -13.40 5.93 -0.41
C VAL A 317 -12.54 7.14 -0.04
N ALA A 318 -12.09 7.93 -1.01
CA ALA A 318 -11.24 9.09 -0.77
C ALA A 318 -11.96 10.16 0.05
N GLN A 319 -13.25 10.40 -0.21
CA GLN A 319 -14.06 11.34 0.55
C GLN A 319 -14.20 10.91 2.01
N HIS A 320 -14.63 9.67 2.28
CA HIS A 320 -14.78 9.16 3.64
C HIS A 320 -13.45 9.16 4.39
N PHE A 321 -12.36 8.80 3.71
CA PHE A 321 -11.02 8.88 4.27
C PHE A 321 -10.65 10.29 4.71
N VAL A 322 -10.87 11.30 3.86
CA VAL A 322 -10.56 12.70 4.16
C VAL A 322 -11.44 13.26 5.29
N GLU A 323 -12.71 12.87 5.33
CA GLU A 323 -13.63 13.26 6.41
C GLU A 323 -13.20 12.70 7.76
N VAL A 324 -12.97 11.38 7.84
CA VAL A 324 -12.51 10.72 9.07
C VAL A 324 -11.13 11.24 9.49
N PHE A 325 -10.22 11.43 8.53
CA PHE A 325 -8.90 12.01 8.79
C PHE A 325 -9.01 13.42 9.37
N GLY A 326 -9.86 14.28 8.80
CA GLY A 326 -10.07 15.65 9.27
C GLY A 326 -10.57 15.70 10.72
N ASP A 327 -11.44 14.77 11.10
CA ASP A 327 -11.91 14.65 12.48
C ASP A 327 -10.82 14.16 13.44
N LEU A 328 -10.00 13.20 13.00
CA LEU A 328 -8.96 12.58 13.83
C LEU A 328 -7.73 13.44 14.00
N VAL A 329 -7.37 14.27 13.02
CA VAL A 329 -6.17 15.11 13.10
C VAL A 329 -6.25 16.11 14.25
N ALA A 330 -7.45 16.56 14.60
CA ALA A 330 -7.73 17.42 15.76
C ALA A 330 -7.72 16.66 17.11
N ARG A 331 -7.72 15.32 17.08
CA ARG A 331 -7.84 14.43 18.24
C ARG A 331 -6.58 13.61 18.49
N CYS A 332 -5.67 13.56 17.54
CA CYS A 332 -4.36 12.93 17.71
C CYS A 332 -3.38 13.95 18.26
N GLU A 333 -2.76 13.64 19.39
CA GLU A 333 -1.71 14.44 20.03
C GLU A 333 -0.36 13.70 19.95
N PRO A 334 0.44 13.90 18.88
CA PRO A 334 1.77 13.33 18.79
C PRO A 334 2.68 13.92 19.85
N VAL A 335 3.36 13.07 20.61
CA VAL A 335 4.38 13.49 21.58
C VAL A 335 5.65 12.69 21.34
N ALA A 336 6.77 13.38 21.14
CA ALA A 336 8.06 12.71 21.01
C ALA A 336 8.36 11.96 22.33
N ALA A 337 8.62 10.66 22.22
CA ALA A 337 9.11 9.87 23.33
C ALA A 337 10.49 10.41 23.74
N ARG A 338 10.75 10.51 25.04
CA ARG A 338 12.11 10.76 25.52
C ARG A 338 12.95 9.52 25.19
N ALA A 339 14.11 9.72 24.56
CA ALA A 339 15.07 8.64 24.38
C ALA A 339 15.31 7.99 25.74
N ALA A 340 14.99 6.70 25.87
CA ALA A 340 15.43 5.93 27.01
C ALA A 340 16.96 5.89 26.92
N ALA A 341 17.64 6.41 27.94
CA ALA A 341 19.08 6.28 28.04
C ALA A 341 19.41 4.78 28.01
N ASP A 342 20.26 4.41 27.05
CA ASP A 342 20.90 3.11 26.83
C ASP A 342 20.41 1.98 27.76
N ALA A 343 19.42 1.22 27.28
CA ALA A 343 19.10 -0.06 27.91
C ALA A 343 20.30 -1.00 27.70
N PRO A 344 20.80 -1.67 28.76
CA PRO A 344 21.98 -2.53 28.65
C PRO A 344 21.74 -3.73 27.71
N GLU A 345 22.69 -3.96 26.81
CA GLU A 345 22.66 -4.94 25.70
C GLU A 345 22.74 -6.42 26.11
N ASP A 346 22.71 -6.78 27.39
CA ASP A 346 22.87 -8.18 27.82
C ASP A 346 21.69 -8.67 28.67
N LEU A 347 20.64 -9.16 27.98
CA LEU A 347 19.64 -10.06 28.57
C LEU A 347 19.63 -11.39 27.82
N PRO A 348 19.59 -12.54 28.52
CA PRO A 348 19.64 -13.85 27.90
C PRO A 348 18.36 -14.14 27.08
N VAL A 349 18.56 -14.70 25.90
CA VAL A 349 17.55 -15.00 24.88
C VAL A 349 16.44 -15.92 25.42
N ALA A 350 15.24 -15.37 25.56
CA ALA A 350 14.01 -16.10 25.80
C ALA A 350 13.22 -16.27 24.49
N THR A 351 12.12 -17.03 24.54
CA THR A 351 11.17 -17.32 23.45
C THR A 351 10.60 -16.11 22.68
N GLU A 352 10.93 -14.89 23.08
CA GLU A 352 10.53 -13.60 22.51
C GLU A 352 11.26 -13.27 21.19
N ASP A 353 12.40 -13.89 20.89
CA ASP A 353 13.20 -13.60 19.68
C ASP A 353 12.59 -14.10 18.36
N ARG A 354 11.56 -14.95 18.43
CA ARG A 354 10.88 -15.50 17.25
C ARG A 354 9.88 -14.52 16.64
N THR A 355 9.39 -13.58 17.43
CA THR A 355 8.31 -12.68 17.05
C THR A 355 8.86 -11.29 16.79
N PHE A 356 8.50 -10.73 15.65
CA PHE A 356 8.79 -9.33 15.32
C PHE A 356 7.64 -8.75 14.49
N TYR A 357 7.70 -7.46 14.22
CA TYR A 357 6.67 -6.75 13.48
C TYR A 357 7.23 -6.19 12.18
N VAL A 358 6.43 -6.17 11.13
CA VAL A 358 6.73 -5.46 9.88
C VAL A 358 5.60 -4.49 9.62
N PRO A 359 5.64 -3.30 10.25
CA PRO A 359 4.49 -2.40 10.29
C PRO A 359 3.98 -1.92 8.94
N ASP A 360 4.87 -1.88 7.96
CA ASP A 360 4.62 -1.37 6.62
C ASP A 360 4.17 -2.46 5.62
N MET A 361 3.84 -3.67 6.10
CA MET A 361 3.13 -4.68 5.33
C MET A 361 1.64 -4.33 5.24
N THR A 362 1.05 -4.32 4.04
CA THR A 362 -0.34 -3.83 3.85
C THR A 362 -1.22 -4.74 2.99
N CYS A 363 -0.67 -5.76 2.34
CA CYS A 363 -1.41 -6.68 1.48
C CYS A 363 -0.77 -8.07 1.46
N LYS A 364 -1.44 -9.04 0.83
CA LYS A 364 -0.93 -10.41 0.65
C LYS A 364 0.37 -10.48 -0.15
N HIS A 365 0.64 -9.51 -1.04
CA HIS A 365 1.95 -9.45 -1.73
C HIS A 365 3.09 -9.10 -0.75
N CYS A 366 2.85 -8.23 0.24
CA CYS A 366 3.86 -7.97 1.28
C CYS A 366 4.17 -9.25 2.08
N VAL A 367 3.14 -10.00 2.46
CA VAL A 367 3.29 -11.28 3.18
C VAL A 367 4.13 -12.26 2.38
N ARG A 368 3.84 -12.44 1.08
CA ARG A 368 4.63 -13.32 0.19
C ARG A 368 6.08 -12.84 0.08
N THR A 369 6.30 -11.55 -0.10
CA THR A 369 7.65 -10.98 -0.24
C THR A 369 8.48 -11.17 1.03
N ILE A 370 7.92 -10.84 2.19
CA ILE A 370 8.60 -11.01 3.49
C ILE A 370 8.93 -12.48 3.72
N ARG A 371 7.96 -13.37 3.46
CA ARG A 371 8.18 -14.82 3.55
C ARG A 371 9.32 -15.28 2.63
N GLY A 372 9.28 -14.89 1.35
CA GLY A 372 10.29 -15.27 0.36
C GLY A 372 11.69 -14.79 0.75
N VAL A 373 11.83 -13.55 1.23
CA VAL A 373 13.12 -13.03 1.74
C VAL A 373 13.64 -13.89 2.88
N LEU A 374 12.82 -14.19 3.90
CA LEU A 374 13.23 -14.98 5.06
C LEU A 374 13.57 -16.43 4.67
N GLU A 375 12.73 -17.07 3.87
CA GLU A 375 12.92 -18.47 3.44
C GLU A 375 14.16 -18.61 2.53
N SER A 376 14.48 -17.61 1.70
CA SER A 376 15.73 -17.59 0.90
C SER A 376 17.00 -17.57 1.76
N MET A 377 16.88 -17.13 3.01
CA MET A 377 17.95 -17.12 4.01
C MET A 377 17.93 -18.35 4.91
N ASP A 378 17.15 -19.39 4.55
CA ASP A 378 17.00 -20.65 5.28
C ASP A 378 16.42 -20.44 6.70
N ILE A 379 15.55 -19.42 6.84
CA ILE A 379 14.80 -19.09 8.05
C ILE A 379 13.37 -19.61 7.89
N ARG A 380 12.94 -20.51 8.78
CA ARG A 380 11.58 -21.06 8.73
C ARG A 380 10.57 -20.02 9.25
N VAL A 381 9.63 -19.63 8.39
CA VAL A 381 8.53 -18.73 8.75
C VAL A 381 7.35 -19.54 9.23
N VAL A 382 7.01 -19.40 10.51
CA VAL A 382 5.87 -20.08 11.15
C VAL A 382 4.57 -19.44 10.71
N ASP A 383 4.48 -18.11 10.84
CA ASP A 383 3.26 -17.35 10.53
C ASP A 383 3.57 -15.90 10.20
N ILE A 384 2.70 -15.28 9.40
CA ILE A 384 2.68 -13.84 9.12
C ILE A 384 1.23 -13.37 9.17
N ASP A 385 0.91 -12.57 10.17
CA ASP A 385 -0.40 -11.96 10.35
C ASP A 385 -0.38 -10.53 9.79
N LEU A 386 -1.21 -10.30 8.78
CA LEU A 386 -1.33 -9.03 8.08
C LEU A 386 -2.06 -7.95 8.90
N ASP A 387 -3.01 -8.34 9.73
CA ASP A 387 -3.83 -7.40 10.52
C ASP A 387 -3.03 -6.90 11.71
N SER A 388 -2.39 -7.80 12.45
CA SER A 388 -1.54 -7.45 13.60
C SER A 388 -0.11 -7.03 13.24
N LYS A 389 0.24 -7.10 11.94
CA LYS A 389 1.59 -6.82 11.39
C LYS A 389 2.69 -7.69 12.01
N GLN A 390 2.33 -8.87 12.52
CA GLN A 390 3.23 -9.75 13.24
C GLN A 390 3.84 -10.80 12.30
N VAL A 391 5.13 -11.09 12.51
CA VAL A 391 5.85 -12.19 11.87
C VAL A 391 6.42 -13.10 12.95
N ILE A 392 6.20 -14.40 12.82
CA ILE A 392 6.78 -15.44 13.66
C ILE A 392 7.75 -16.27 12.82
N ALA A 393 9.04 -16.22 13.13
CA ALA A 393 10.10 -16.91 12.39
C ALA A 393 11.11 -17.60 13.32
N GLU A 394 11.75 -18.65 12.83
CA GLU A 394 12.76 -19.43 13.57
C GLU A 394 14.16 -18.96 13.20
N PHE A 395 14.69 -18.00 13.97
CA PHE A 395 16.08 -17.56 13.83
C PHE A 395 17.05 -18.50 14.53
N ARG A 396 18.18 -18.81 13.89
CA ARG A 396 19.19 -19.72 14.43
C ARG A 396 20.14 -19.05 15.42
N SER A 397 20.22 -17.72 15.37
CA SER A 397 21.08 -16.89 16.23
C SER A 397 20.69 -15.41 16.11
N PRO A 398 21.09 -14.55 17.07
CA PRO A 398 20.92 -13.10 16.97
C PRO A 398 21.57 -12.50 15.71
N ARG A 399 22.73 -13.03 15.30
CA ARG A 399 23.41 -12.59 14.07
C ARG A 399 22.61 -12.93 12.81
N ASN A 400 21.99 -14.11 12.76
CA ASN A 400 21.12 -14.51 11.65
C ASN A 400 19.88 -13.61 11.58
N ARG A 401 19.30 -13.26 12.73
CA ARG A 401 18.20 -12.30 12.85
C ARG A 401 18.57 -10.90 12.36
N ALA A 402 19.71 -10.37 12.80
CA ALA A 402 20.19 -9.06 12.36
C ALA A 402 20.35 -8.98 10.84
N ARG A 403 20.95 -10.01 10.22
CA ARG A 403 21.07 -10.11 8.76
C ARG A 403 19.71 -10.18 8.06
N ALA A 404 18.74 -10.88 8.63
CA ALA A 404 17.39 -10.94 8.07
C ALA A 404 16.70 -9.57 8.12
N PHE A 405 16.92 -8.81 9.20
CA PHE A 405 16.39 -7.46 9.34
C PHE A 405 17.02 -6.50 8.33
N GLU A 406 18.33 -6.63 8.08
CA GLU A 406 19.02 -5.91 6.99
C GLU A 406 18.42 -6.26 5.63
N ALA A 407 18.26 -7.54 5.31
CA ALA A 407 17.66 -7.97 4.04
C ALA A 407 16.23 -7.45 3.84
N LEU A 408 15.41 -7.45 4.91
CA LEU A 408 14.08 -6.86 4.87
C LEU A 408 14.13 -5.33 4.61
N ARG A 409 15.06 -4.62 5.26
CA ARG A 409 15.29 -3.17 5.03
C ARG A 409 15.76 -2.86 3.62
N ASP A 410 16.59 -3.71 3.04
CA ASP A 410 17.01 -3.58 1.64
C ASP A 410 15.81 -3.79 0.68
N GLY A 411 14.93 -4.73 1.03
CA GLY A 411 13.60 -4.89 0.40
C GLY A 411 12.68 -3.68 0.60
N GLY A 412 13.03 -2.79 1.52
CA GLY A 412 12.30 -1.57 1.87
C GLY A 412 11.30 -1.76 3.00
N TYR A 413 11.31 -2.89 3.71
CA TYR A 413 10.48 -3.11 4.89
C TYR A 413 11.17 -2.62 6.16
N ASN A 414 10.40 -2.26 7.18
CA ASN A 414 10.95 -1.70 8.42
C ASN A 414 10.66 -2.63 9.61
N PRO A 415 11.39 -3.76 9.76
CA PRO A 415 11.16 -4.68 10.86
C PRO A 415 11.46 -4.01 12.20
N ALA A 416 10.56 -4.24 13.17
CA ALA A 416 10.60 -3.67 14.50
C ALA A 416 10.36 -4.74 15.56
N ASP A 417 11.03 -4.58 16.70
CA ASP A 417 10.74 -5.36 17.90
C ASP A 417 9.48 -4.84 18.58
N ARG A 418 8.84 -5.68 19.40
CA ARG A 418 7.75 -5.21 20.26
C ARG A 418 8.34 -4.18 21.23
N GLN A 419 7.89 -2.93 21.17
CA GLN A 419 8.29 -1.95 22.18
C GLN A 419 7.68 -2.36 23.53
N THR A 420 8.54 -2.66 24.51
CA THR A 420 8.17 -2.83 25.92
C THR A 420 7.91 -1.46 26.53
N GLY A 421 6.73 -0.88 26.29
CA GLY A 421 6.51 0.52 26.67
C GLY A 421 5.07 0.99 26.82
N THR A 422 4.07 0.11 26.84
CA THR A 422 2.70 0.57 27.15
C THR A 422 2.01 -0.45 28.04
N THR A 423 2.05 -0.19 29.35
CA THR A 423 1.14 -0.81 30.31
C THR A 423 -0.29 -0.53 29.83
N PRO A 424 -1.13 -1.54 29.60
CA PRO A 424 -2.54 -1.30 29.30
C PRO A 424 -3.13 -0.47 30.43
N ALA A 425 -3.82 0.63 30.12
CA ALA A 425 -4.61 1.34 31.11
C ALA A 425 -5.55 0.34 31.78
N ALA A 426 -5.44 0.22 33.09
CA ALA A 426 -6.30 -0.67 33.86
C ALA A 426 -7.78 -0.32 33.58
N PRO A 427 -8.66 -1.31 33.40
CA PRO A 427 -10.08 -1.02 33.29
C PRO A 427 -10.54 -0.33 34.58
N GLY A 428 -11.03 0.90 34.43
CA GLY A 428 -11.63 1.67 35.51
C GLY A 428 -12.79 0.87 36.12
N ARG A 429 -12.80 0.80 37.45
CA ARG A 429 -13.89 0.22 38.24
C ARG A 429 -15.12 1.12 38.21
#